data_AF-A0A1H3EZT9-F1
#
_entry.id   AF-A0A1H3EZT9-F1
#
_cell.length_a   1.000
_cell.length_b   1.000
_cell.length_c   1.000
_cell.angle_alpha   90.00
_cell.angle_beta   90.00
_cell.angle_gamma   90.00
#
_symmetry.space_group_name_H-M   'P 1'
#
loop_
_entity.id
_entity.type
_entity.pdbx_description
1 polymer ?
#
loop_
_entity_poly.entity_id
_entity_poly.type
_entity_poly.pdbx_seq_one_letter_code
_entity_poly.pdbx_strand_id
1 'polypeptide(L)'
;MTIYDDRVNEDRGAALPPAHDIDSAYPLVTRHESPCCERPGDIAAKAISDVLGWKWRNGDTKGFTAALTGSFELKRVEGHTEANWTPRGYAIQADLGAVTGGQASLAARARSAIKDATALLDSLKPLRPGVDPENGEGFRSLVRHELEEIRKELESPLLRVPRVDQLFLLLLGNPASAVDPDLVRGHLGELRNEFGLIGGLVNTIEEERIQTSFITLVDWVLSLYRGWLDARGRIDPFAQPETGQAPFFGPAVVALSQLMSAAAVQTEELVAALSSVSIHRGDREVLRIPDPDGGSMSLGGLLRWTYEFTCFEGRKLIEVAGKDGVDSAFLQVAERLERLVGNLPRRGDGDEQDVPGNYRATLPPGFFSSRVQRAVDELHDHLQEIVRVARPIRHGAKPADPPGPPTPPPGSGPKPPDSPPPGPAPEPPPPGPFPPSAAPVPGAPAATVEASPDLAAKRRSPRKRPEPKPAPRPE
;
A
#
# COMPACT_ATOMS: atom_id res chain seq x y z
N MET A 1 -43.64 -9.87 -78.94
CA MET A 1 -44.84 -9.17 -78.45
C MET A 1 -44.42 -8.46 -77.18
N THR A 2 -44.24 -7.15 -77.27
CA THR A 2 -43.83 -6.26 -76.17
C THR A 2 -44.98 -6.13 -75.17
N ILE A 3 -44.68 -6.09 -73.87
CA ILE A 3 -45.26 -5.20 -72.85
C ILE A 3 -44.30 -5.19 -71.64
N TYR A 4 -44.01 -3.97 -71.18
CA TYR A 4 -43.20 -3.54 -70.04
C TYR A 4 -44.01 -3.59 -68.72
N ASP A 5 -43.33 -3.86 -67.59
CA ASP A 5 -43.34 -3.09 -66.31
C ASP A 5 -42.43 -3.85 -65.32
N ASP A 6 -41.15 -3.51 -65.14
CA ASP A 6 -40.56 -2.43 -64.35
C ASP A 6 -40.78 -2.54 -62.82
N ARG A 7 -39.72 -2.90 -62.07
CA ARG A 7 -39.19 -2.12 -60.93
C ARG A 7 -37.99 -2.78 -60.25
N VAL A 8 -36.84 -2.15 -60.50
CA VAL A 8 -35.74 -1.76 -59.59
C VAL A 8 -34.94 -2.88 -58.91
N ASN A 9 -33.76 -3.12 -59.48
CA ASN A 9 -32.61 -3.77 -58.87
C ASN A 9 -31.39 -2.87 -59.16
N GLU A 10 -30.88 -2.16 -58.15
CA GLU A 10 -29.56 -1.50 -58.14
C GLU A 10 -28.97 -1.81 -56.75
N ASP A 11 -28.02 -2.72 -56.60
CA ASP A 11 -26.61 -2.69 -57.02
C ASP A 11 -25.72 -1.85 -56.07
N ARG A 12 -24.49 -2.38 -55.89
CA ARG A 12 -23.28 -1.79 -55.28
C ARG A 12 -23.15 -1.97 -53.77
N GLY A 13 -22.16 -2.68 -53.23
CA GLY A 13 -20.83 -2.96 -53.75
C GLY A 13 -19.83 -2.61 -52.64
N ALA A 14 -19.01 -3.57 -52.23
CA ALA A 14 -18.03 -3.39 -51.17
C ALA A 14 -16.95 -2.37 -51.56
N ALA A 15 -16.64 -1.44 -50.65
CA ALA A 15 -15.36 -0.73 -50.60
C ALA A 15 -15.07 -0.22 -49.18
N LEU A 16 -13.94 -0.67 -48.62
CA LEU A 16 -13.18 -0.02 -47.54
C LEU A 16 -11.75 0.23 -48.10
N PRO A 17 -10.91 1.12 -47.53
CA PRO A 17 -11.11 2.48 -46.99
C PRO A 17 -10.11 3.49 -47.64
N PRO A 18 -9.99 4.75 -47.17
CA PRO A 18 -8.89 5.05 -46.24
C PRO A 18 -9.25 6.03 -45.11
N ALA A 19 -8.42 5.99 -44.06
CA ALA A 19 -8.50 6.84 -42.88
C ALA A 19 -8.40 8.33 -43.23
N HIS A 20 -9.33 9.14 -42.72
CA HIS A 20 -9.12 10.56 -42.47
C HIS A 20 -9.35 10.81 -40.98
N ASP A 21 -8.25 11.15 -40.31
CA ASP A 21 -8.26 11.98 -39.11
C ASP A 21 -9.12 13.21 -39.40
N ILE A 22 -10.32 13.25 -38.83
CA ILE A 22 -11.05 14.50 -38.67
C ILE A 22 -10.88 14.85 -37.20
N ASP A 23 -9.72 15.45 -36.94
CA ASP A 23 -9.48 16.35 -35.84
C ASP A 23 -10.35 17.60 -36.05
N SER A 24 -11.67 17.44 -35.95
CA SER A 24 -12.60 18.56 -35.91
C SER A 24 -12.68 19.02 -34.46
N ALA A 25 -11.79 19.95 -34.14
CA ALA A 25 -11.98 20.93 -33.09
C ALA A 25 -13.40 21.50 -33.18
N TYR A 26 -14.31 21.01 -32.36
CA TYR A 26 -15.58 21.67 -32.14
C TYR A 26 -15.37 22.81 -31.15
N PRO A 27 -15.95 23.99 -31.41
CA PRO A 27 -15.79 25.12 -30.52
C PRO A 27 -16.38 24.76 -29.17
N LEU A 28 -15.63 25.05 -28.11
CA LEU A 28 -16.13 25.17 -26.74
C LEU A 28 -17.32 26.13 -26.76
N VAL A 29 -18.52 25.59 -26.92
CA VAL A 29 -19.74 26.27 -26.50
C VAL A 29 -19.74 26.12 -24.98
N THR A 30 -18.97 26.99 -24.32
CA THR A 30 -19.18 27.34 -22.92
C THR A 30 -20.56 27.98 -22.80
N ARG A 31 -21.62 27.16 -22.86
CA ARG A 31 -22.80 27.47 -22.09
C ARG A 31 -22.36 27.25 -20.65
N HIS A 32 -21.96 28.36 -20.01
CA HIS A 32 -21.99 28.46 -18.57
C HIS A 32 -23.43 28.12 -18.16
N GLU A 33 -23.66 26.86 -17.81
CA GLU A 33 -24.74 26.50 -16.92
C GLU A 33 -24.42 27.22 -15.60
N SER A 34 -25.06 28.37 -15.40
CA SER A 34 -25.04 29.06 -14.11
C SER A 34 -25.54 28.08 -13.04
N PRO A 35 -24.73 27.74 -12.03
CA PRO A 35 -25.21 26.95 -10.92
C PRO A 35 -26.27 27.75 -10.18
N CYS A 36 -27.44 27.15 -9.98
CA CYS A 36 -28.50 27.70 -9.15
C CYS A 36 -27.97 27.91 -7.72
N CYS A 37 -27.61 29.17 -7.42
CA CYS A 37 -27.51 29.79 -6.10
C CYS A 37 -26.70 29.04 -5.03
N GLU A 38 -25.39 28.89 -5.22
CA GLU A 38 -24.48 28.90 -4.06
C GLU A 38 -24.41 30.33 -3.53
N ARG A 39 -24.64 30.54 -2.22
CA ARG A 39 -24.58 31.90 -1.67
C ARG A 39 -23.12 32.37 -1.74
N PRO A 40 -22.83 33.67 -1.99
CA PRO A 40 -21.46 34.18 -1.98
C PRO A 40 -20.68 33.84 -0.70
N GLY A 41 -21.39 33.72 0.43
CA GLY A 41 -20.82 33.27 1.70
C GLY A 41 -20.36 31.82 1.69
N ASP A 42 -21.04 30.92 0.96
CA ASP A 42 -20.68 29.51 0.84
C ASP A 42 -19.46 29.34 -0.07
N ILE A 43 -19.37 30.14 -1.13
CA ILE A 43 -18.20 30.20 -2.04
C ILE A 43 -16.98 30.73 -1.28
N ALA A 44 -17.14 31.81 -0.52
CA ALA A 44 -16.07 32.37 0.31
C ALA A 44 -15.63 31.38 1.40
N ALA A 45 -16.58 30.72 2.07
CA ALA A 45 -16.28 29.72 3.09
C ALA A 45 -15.53 28.51 2.50
N LYS A 46 -15.92 28.06 1.30
CA LYS A 46 -15.23 26.99 0.57
C LYS A 46 -13.81 27.41 0.18
N ALA A 47 -13.65 28.58 -0.44
CA ALA A 47 -12.33 29.10 -0.83
C ALA A 47 -11.40 29.29 0.39
N ILE A 48 -11.91 29.79 1.51
CA ILE A 48 -11.15 29.92 2.76
C ILE A 48 -10.79 28.53 3.32
N SER A 49 -11.71 27.57 3.28
CA SER A 49 -11.44 26.21 3.73
C SER A 49 -10.40 25.51 2.84
N ASP A 50 -10.43 25.75 1.53
CA ASP A 50 -9.50 25.20 0.56
C ASP A 50 -8.09 25.80 0.73
N VAL A 51 -7.99 27.11 0.97
CA VAL A 51 -6.70 27.82 1.19
C VAL A 51 -6.05 27.43 2.54
N LEU A 52 -6.87 27.16 3.56
CA LEU A 52 -6.40 26.83 4.92
C LEU A 52 -6.32 25.32 5.19
N GLY A 53 -6.87 24.46 4.32
CA GLY A 53 -7.00 23.03 4.55
C GLY A 53 -7.81 22.67 5.81
N TRP A 54 -8.75 23.54 6.22
CA TRP A 54 -9.45 23.47 7.51
C TRP A 54 -10.95 23.70 7.33
N LYS A 55 -11.78 22.86 7.96
CA LYS A 55 -13.25 22.97 7.87
C LYS A 55 -13.80 23.85 8.99
N TRP A 56 -14.41 24.97 8.59
CA TRP A 56 -15.03 25.95 9.49
C TRP A 56 -16.06 25.32 10.45
N ARG A 57 -15.94 25.63 11.75
CA ARG A 57 -16.96 25.32 12.78
C ARG A 57 -17.46 26.61 13.41
N ASN A 58 -18.78 26.76 13.54
CA ASN A 58 -19.38 27.94 14.15
C ASN A 58 -18.91 28.10 15.61
N GLY A 59 -18.23 29.22 15.90
CA GLY A 59 -17.73 29.56 17.23
C GLY A 59 -16.25 29.19 17.50
N ASP A 60 -15.55 28.54 16.56
CA ASP A 60 -14.14 28.15 16.74
C ASP A 60 -13.15 29.20 16.22
N THR A 61 -13.12 30.37 16.87
CA THR A 61 -12.20 31.46 16.51
C THR A 61 -10.74 31.12 16.78
N LYS A 62 -10.46 30.20 17.72
CA LYS A 62 -9.11 29.72 18.04
C LYS A 62 -8.57 28.76 16.97
N GLY A 63 -9.40 27.84 16.48
CA GLY A 63 -9.04 26.95 15.38
C GLY A 63 -8.75 27.72 14.09
N PHE A 64 -9.53 28.77 13.81
CA PHE A 64 -9.32 29.63 12.65
C PHE A 64 -7.99 30.41 12.71
N THR A 65 -7.65 31.02 13.85
CA THR A 65 -6.38 31.76 13.99
C THR A 65 -5.17 30.84 13.95
N ALA A 66 -5.29 29.62 14.50
CA ALA A 66 -4.26 28.59 14.38
C ALA A 66 -4.06 28.15 12.92
N ALA A 67 -5.14 27.93 12.17
CA ALA A 67 -5.07 27.56 10.75
C ALA A 67 -4.42 28.66 9.89
N LEU A 68 -4.75 29.93 10.14
CA LEU A 68 -4.13 31.08 9.47
C LEU A 68 -2.63 31.18 9.76
N THR A 69 -2.26 31.17 11.05
CA THR A 69 -0.86 31.25 11.49
C THR A 69 -0.04 30.07 10.97
N GLY A 70 -0.69 28.90 10.82
CA GLY A 70 -0.05 27.69 10.32
C GLY A 70 -0.01 27.55 8.79
N SER A 71 -0.67 28.41 8.02
CA SER A 71 -0.70 28.36 6.54
C SER A 71 0.08 29.49 5.88
N PHE A 72 0.29 30.58 6.61
CA PHE A 72 1.00 31.78 6.13
C PHE A 72 2.22 32.04 7.01
N GLU A 73 3.40 32.05 6.42
CA GLU A 73 4.61 32.55 7.06
C GLU A 73 4.80 34.02 6.69
N LEU A 74 4.75 34.91 7.68
CA LEU A 74 4.94 36.35 7.47
C LEU A 74 6.39 36.72 7.74
N LYS A 75 7.10 37.23 6.73
CA LYS A 75 8.45 37.78 6.87
C LYS A 75 8.42 39.27 6.58
N ARG A 76 9.14 40.04 7.39
CA ARG A 76 9.30 41.48 7.18
C ARG A 76 10.62 41.70 6.46
N VAL A 77 10.54 42.05 5.18
CA VAL A 77 11.70 42.30 4.32
C VAL A 77 11.59 43.73 3.83
N GLU A 78 12.66 44.51 3.98
CA GLU A 78 12.77 45.88 3.42
C GLU A 78 11.53 46.77 3.61
N GLY A 79 11.02 46.84 4.85
CA GLY A 79 9.93 47.75 5.22
C GLY A 79 8.52 47.30 4.84
N HIS A 80 8.34 46.19 4.13
CA HIS A 80 7.04 45.61 3.82
C HIS A 80 6.91 44.16 4.35
N THR A 81 5.68 43.69 4.50
CA THR A 81 5.38 42.34 4.98
C THR A 81 5.13 41.45 3.77
N GLU A 82 6.02 40.49 3.55
CA GLU A 82 5.82 39.42 2.59
C GLU A 82 5.11 38.25 3.28
N ALA A 83 4.08 37.71 2.62
CA ALA A 83 3.36 36.53 3.08
C ALA A 83 3.68 35.36 2.15
N ASN A 84 4.41 34.37 2.66
CA ASN A 84 4.61 33.11 1.96
C ASN A 84 3.47 32.16 2.32
N TRP A 85 2.59 31.93 1.36
CA TRP A 85 1.55 30.91 1.47
C TRP A 85 2.15 29.55 1.17
N THR A 86 2.08 28.65 2.15
CA THR A 86 2.36 27.23 1.92
C THR A 86 1.02 26.53 1.85
N PRO A 87 0.62 25.96 0.70
CA PRO A 87 -0.64 25.25 0.60
C PRO A 87 -0.61 24.11 1.61
N ARG A 88 -1.41 24.23 2.67
CA ARG A 88 -1.89 23.05 3.35
C ARG A 88 -2.75 22.37 2.31
N GLY A 89 -2.19 21.34 1.65
CA GLY A 89 -3.07 20.30 1.12
C GLY A 89 -3.94 19.78 2.27
N TYR A 90 -4.71 18.74 2.06
CA TYR A 90 -5.19 17.92 3.17
C TYR A 90 -4.04 17.22 3.95
N ALA A 91 -2.92 17.90 4.16
CA ALA A 91 -1.98 17.75 5.24
C ALA A 91 -2.72 18.07 6.55
N ILE A 92 -3.50 17.09 6.98
CA ILE A 92 -3.40 16.57 8.34
C ILE A 92 -1.90 16.56 8.65
N GLN A 93 -1.45 17.59 9.35
CA GLN A 93 -0.13 17.61 9.91
C GLN A 93 -0.13 16.53 10.99
N ALA A 94 0.41 15.37 10.64
CA ALA A 94 1.28 14.62 11.53
C ALA A 94 0.68 13.97 12.79
N ASP A 95 -0.48 13.32 12.74
CA ASP A 95 -0.86 12.37 13.80
C ASP A 95 -1.00 10.90 13.34
N LEU A 96 -0.94 10.61 12.03
CA LEU A 96 -0.93 9.24 11.48
C LEU A 96 0.23 8.94 10.53
N GLY A 97 1.13 9.90 10.30
CA GLY A 97 2.16 9.83 9.25
C GLY A 97 3.54 10.35 9.62
N ALA A 98 3.84 10.63 10.90
CA ALA A 98 5.23 10.67 11.33
C ALA A 98 5.80 9.25 11.18
N VAL A 99 7.04 9.10 10.72
CA VAL A 99 7.80 7.84 10.73
C VAL A 99 7.38 6.97 11.94
N THR A 100 6.61 5.88 11.77
CA THR A 100 6.06 5.10 12.89
C THR A 100 6.66 3.69 13.00
N GLY A 101 6.52 3.08 14.18
CA GLY A 101 6.91 1.70 14.43
C GLY A 101 8.39 1.42 14.16
N GLY A 102 8.68 0.38 13.38
CA GLY A 102 10.04 -0.02 13.05
C GLY A 102 10.81 1.02 12.23
N GLN A 103 10.12 1.80 11.40
CA GLN A 103 10.73 2.91 10.67
C GLN A 103 11.15 4.03 11.63
N ALA A 104 10.34 4.32 12.66
CA ALA A 104 10.68 5.32 13.69
C ALA A 104 11.95 4.95 14.44
N SER A 105 12.08 3.66 14.78
CA SER A 105 13.26 3.11 15.43
C SER A 105 14.49 3.23 14.53
N LEU A 106 14.35 2.92 13.23
CA LEU A 106 15.45 3.07 12.27
C LEU A 106 15.85 4.53 12.08
N ALA A 107 14.90 5.46 11.95
CA ALA A 107 15.18 6.89 11.81
C ALA A 107 15.85 7.45 13.08
N ALA A 108 15.40 7.05 14.27
CA ALA A 108 16.05 7.45 15.53
C ALA A 108 17.49 6.91 15.62
N ARG A 109 17.72 5.65 15.23
CA ARG A 109 19.07 5.06 15.14
C ARG A 109 19.92 5.82 14.14
N ALA A 110 19.38 6.16 12.97
CA ALA A 110 20.06 6.93 11.95
C ALA A 110 20.51 8.29 12.47
N ARG A 111 19.62 9.04 13.14
CA ARG A 111 19.98 10.34 13.75
C ARG A 111 21.15 10.23 14.72
N SER A 112 21.13 9.25 15.61
CA SER A 112 22.23 9.06 16.57
C SER A 112 23.51 8.66 15.88
N ALA A 113 23.47 7.62 15.03
CA ALA A 113 24.64 7.10 14.34
C ALA A 113 25.29 8.15 13.42
N ILE A 114 24.49 8.93 12.70
CA ILE A 114 24.97 9.97 11.77
C ILE A 114 25.55 11.16 12.53
N LYS A 115 24.93 11.54 13.67
CA LYS A 115 25.50 12.58 14.54
C LYS A 115 26.88 12.18 15.04
N ASP A 116 27.02 10.96 15.57
CA ASP A 116 28.29 10.47 16.12
C ASP A 116 29.33 10.23 15.01
N ALA A 117 28.91 9.67 13.86
CA ALA A 117 29.78 9.48 12.69
C ALA A 117 30.27 10.82 12.12
N THR A 118 29.44 11.86 12.09
CA THR A 118 29.84 13.20 11.62
C THR A 118 30.84 13.85 12.58
N ALA A 119 30.65 13.70 13.89
CA ALA A 119 31.62 14.19 14.86
C ALA A 119 32.99 13.50 14.73
N LEU A 120 33.00 12.19 14.48
CA LEU A 120 34.23 11.43 14.19
C LEU A 120 34.86 11.90 12.88
N LEU A 121 34.06 12.08 11.82
CA LEU A 121 34.51 12.55 10.51
C LEU A 121 35.24 13.89 10.59
N ASP A 122 34.69 14.83 11.35
CA ASP A 122 35.26 16.16 11.57
C ASP A 122 36.56 16.12 12.38
N SER A 123 36.74 15.10 13.23
CA SER A 123 37.95 14.91 14.05
C SER A 123 39.12 14.25 13.31
N LEU A 124 38.88 13.62 12.15
CA LEU A 124 39.92 12.91 11.40
C LEU A 124 41.00 13.88 10.92
N LYS A 125 42.25 13.42 10.93
CA LYS A 125 43.38 14.17 10.35
C LYS A 125 44.15 13.26 9.38
N PRO A 126 44.71 13.82 8.29
CA PRO A 126 45.60 13.06 7.42
C PRO A 126 46.84 12.57 8.19
N LEU A 127 47.19 11.29 8.04
CA LEU A 127 48.40 10.68 8.60
C LEU A 127 49.56 10.70 7.59
N ARG A 128 49.24 10.76 6.29
CA ARG A 128 50.26 10.82 5.23
C ARG A 128 50.87 12.23 5.10
N PRO A 129 52.20 12.34 5.01
CA PRO A 129 52.84 13.59 4.63
C PRO A 129 52.62 13.85 3.13
N GLY A 130 52.16 15.05 2.77
CA GLY A 130 51.95 15.45 1.38
C GLY A 130 50.54 15.23 0.83
N VAL A 131 49.54 14.99 1.69
CA VAL A 131 48.12 14.96 1.31
C VAL A 131 47.70 16.34 0.82
N ASP A 132 46.97 16.38 -0.28
CA ASP A 132 46.36 17.61 -0.77
C ASP A 132 45.15 17.94 0.14
N PRO A 133 45.21 19.06 0.90
CA PRO A 133 44.14 19.42 1.83
C PRO A 133 42.80 19.64 1.12
N GLU A 134 42.82 20.05 -0.16
CA GLU A 134 41.59 20.28 -0.93
C GLU A 134 40.89 18.96 -1.29
N ASN A 135 41.64 17.95 -1.74
CA ASN A 135 41.09 16.64 -2.04
C ASN A 135 40.56 15.97 -0.77
N GLY A 136 41.32 16.07 0.32
CA GLY A 136 40.92 15.52 1.61
C GLY A 136 39.60 16.09 2.14
N GLU A 137 39.45 17.42 2.12
CA GLU A 137 38.19 18.07 2.53
C GLU A 137 37.05 17.81 1.53
N GLY A 138 37.38 17.65 0.24
CA GLY A 138 36.42 17.25 -0.79
C GLY A 138 35.76 15.91 -0.46
N PHE A 139 36.55 14.87 -0.20
CA PHE A 139 36.01 13.56 0.19
C PHE A 139 35.29 13.59 1.53
N ARG A 140 35.81 14.35 2.52
CA ARG A 140 35.12 14.55 3.80
C ARG A 140 33.73 15.16 3.59
N SER A 141 33.62 16.16 2.71
CA SER A 141 32.37 16.83 2.39
C SER A 141 31.38 15.90 1.69
N LEU A 142 31.85 15.03 0.78
CA LEU A 142 31.03 14.01 0.14
C LEU A 142 30.45 13.02 1.16
N VAL A 143 31.29 12.49 2.05
CA VAL A 143 30.83 11.58 3.12
C VAL A 143 29.80 12.27 4.02
N ARG A 144 30.07 13.51 4.44
CA ARG A 144 29.13 14.30 5.26
C ARG A 144 27.79 14.50 4.55
N HIS A 145 27.81 14.85 3.26
CA HIS A 145 26.62 15.03 2.46
C HIS A 145 25.79 13.74 2.39
N GLU A 146 26.41 12.60 2.12
CA GLU A 146 25.71 11.33 1.97
C GLU A 146 25.11 10.82 3.27
N LEU A 147 25.82 10.98 4.40
CA LEU A 147 25.26 10.69 5.72
C LEU A 147 24.01 11.52 5.97
N GLU A 148 24.05 12.82 5.67
CA GLU A 148 22.91 13.71 5.87
C GLU A 148 21.74 13.39 4.93
N GLU A 149 22.00 13.02 3.68
CA GLU A 149 20.96 12.56 2.75
C GLU A 149 20.33 11.25 3.21
N ILE A 150 21.11 10.30 3.74
CA ILE A 150 20.56 9.07 4.35
C ILE A 150 19.64 9.41 5.52
N ARG A 151 20.04 10.35 6.38
CA ARG A 151 19.21 10.82 7.50
C ARG A 151 17.86 11.32 7.00
N LYS A 152 17.86 12.21 6.00
CA LYS A 152 16.64 12.80 5.44
C LYS A 152 15.74 11.76 4.79
N GLU A 153 16.29 10.82 4.02
CA GLU A 153 15.50 9.75 3.40
C GLU A 153 14.84 8.86 4.45
N LEU A 154 15.58 8.44 5.48
CA LEU A 154 15.05 7.57 6.54
C LEU A 154 13.99 8.28 7.41
N GLU A 155 14.03 9.62 7.46
CA GLU A 155 13.03 10.46 8.11
C GLU A 155 11.80 10.76 7.23
N SER A 156 11.85 10.45 5.93
CA SER A 156 10.71 10.61 5.03
C SER A 156 9.57 9.68 5.43
N PRO A 157 8.29 10.10 5.38
CA PRO A 157 7.16 9.22 5.65
C PRO A 157 7.05 8.06 4.65
N LEU A 158 7.46 8.28 3.40
CA LEU A 158 7.63 7.23 2.40
C LEU A 158 9.08 7.19 1.93
N LEU A 159 9.74 6.08 2.21
CA LEU A 159 11.14 5.88 1.85
C LEU A 159 11.26 5.53 0.38
N ARG A 160 12.22 6.17 -0.29
CA ARG A 160 12.69 5.76 -1.60
C ARG A 160 13.75 4.68 -1.41
N VAL A 161 13.32 3.42 -1.30
CA VAL A 161 14.22 2.27 -1.08
C VAL A 161 15.44 2.29 -2.03
N PRO A 162 15.28 2.50 -3.36
CA PRO A 162 16.43 2.51 -4.26
C PRO A 162 17.40 3.68 -3.99
N ARG A 163 16.89 4.82 -3.51
CA ARG A 163 17.71 5.98 -3.18
C ARG A 163 18.56 5.71 -1.94
N VAL A 164 17.99 5.09 -0.91
CA VAL A 164 18.74 4.70 0.29
C VAL A 164 19.80 3.66 -0.05
N ASP A 165 19.47 2.65 -0.87
CA ASP A 165 20.43 1.66 -1.36
C ASP A 165 21.57 2.31 -2.14
N GLN A 166 21.26 3.28 -3.01
CA GLN A 166 22.26 4.04 -3.76
C GLN A 166 23.18 4.83 -2.83
N LEU A 167 22.65 5.51 -1.82
CA LEU A 167 23.46 6.32 -0.89
C LEU A 167 24.43 5.44 -0.08
N PHE A 168 23.99 4.26 0.39
CA PHE A 168 24.89 3.32 1.03
C PHE A 168 25.94 2.74 0.08
N LEU A 169 25.58 2.51 -1.18
CA LEU A 169 26.52 2.06 -2.21
C LEU A 169 27.57 3.13 -2.52
N LEU A 170 27.22 4.41 -2.54
CA LEU A 170 28.20 5.49 -2.74
C LEU A 170 29.15 5.62 -1.54
N LEU A 171 28.63 5.55 -0.30
CA LEU A 171 29.44 5.62 0.91
C LEU A 171 30.40 4.44 1.07
N LEU A 172 29.90 3.21 0.90
CA LEU A 172 30.62 1.97 1.22
C LEU A 172 31.23 1.27 -0.01
N GLY A 173 30.80 1.64 -1.22
CA GLY A 173 31.12 0.96 -2.47
C GLY A 173 30.51 -0.44 -2.53
N ASN A 174 31.20 -1.41 -1.94
CA ASN A 174 30.67 -2.76 -1.75
C ASN A 174 30.50 -3.04 -0.26
N PRO A 175 29.27 -2.95 0.29
CA PRO A 175 29.06 -3.12 1.72
C PRO A 175 29.39 -4.54 2.23
N ALA A 176 29.41 -5.55 1.36
CA ALA A 176 29.86 -6.90 1.73
C ALA A 176 31.37 -6.99 1.99
N SER A 177 32.17 -6.12 1.35
CA SER A 177 33.62 -6.05 1.55
C SER A 177 34.03 -5.14 2.71
N ALA A 178 33.12 -4.28 3.17
CA ALA A 178 33.38 -3.30 4.20
C ALA A 178 33.39 -3.90 5.64
N VAL A 179 33.36 -5.23 5.80
CA VAL A 179 33.54 -5.88 7.12
C VAL A 179 34.89 -5.51 7.74
N ASP A 180 35.89 -5.25 6.90
CA ASP A 180 37.19 -4.73 7.31
C ASP A 180 37.29 -3.22 6.93
N PRO A 181 37.53 -2.31 7.89
CA PRO A 181 37.75 -0.88 7.64
C PRO A 181 38.88 -0.60 6.64
N ASP A 182 39.92 -1.44 6.59
CA ASP A 182 41.02 -1.29 5.64
C ASP A 182 40.64 -1.71 4.21
N LEU A 183 39.47 -2.34 4.04
CA LEU A 183 38.91 -2.77 2.75
C LEU A 183 37.64 -2.02 2.33
N VAL A 184 37.17 -1.07 3.14
CA VAL A 184 36.03 -0.21 2.77
C VAL A 184 36.30 0.49 1.43
N ARG A 185 35.26 0.58 0.59
CA ARG A 185 35.30 1.23 -0.73
C ARG A 185 34.39 2.47 -0.70
N GLY A 186 34.00 2.98 -1.86
CA GLY A 186 33.16 4.17 -1.95
C GLY A 186 33.88 5.40 -1.40
N HIS A 187 33.12 6.45 -1.07
CA HIS A 187 33.72 7.68 -0.56
C HIS A 187 34.43 7.53 0.79
N LEU A 188 34.02 6.56 1.63
CA LEU A 188 34.79 6.24 2.83
C LEU A 188 36.14 5.61 2.52
N GLY A 189 36.20 4.75 1.50
CA GLY A 189 37.44 4.16 1.02
C GLY A 189 38.36 5.21 0.39
N GLU A 190 37.82 6.14 -0.39
CA GLU A 190 38.61 7.24 -0.97
C GLU A 190 39.15 8.17 0.13
N LEU A 191 38.33 8.54 1.10
CA LEU A 191 38.77 9.33 2.26
C LEU A 191 39.89 8.61 3.04
N ARG A 192 39.75 7.30 3.28
CA ARG A 192 40.79 6.48 3.92
C ARG A 192 42.10 6.53 3.15
N ASN A 193 42.04 6.33 1.84
CA ASN A 193 43.21 6.27 0.99
C ASN A 193 43.93 7.63 0.94
N GLU A 194 43.17 8.72 0.83
CA GLU A 194 43.68 10.09 0.82
C GLU A 194 44.34 10.44 2.15
N PHE A 195 43.66 10.18 3.28
CA PHE A 195 44.20 10.50 4.61
C PHE A 195 45.28 9.50 5.06
N GLY A 196 45.42 8.36 4.39
CA GLY A 196 46.33 7.30 4.79
C GLY A 196 45.92 6.55 6.06
N LEU A 197 44.61 6.43 6.30
CA LEU A 197 44.01 5.80 7.50
C LEU A 197 44.02 4.27 7.41
N ILE A 198 45.16 3.68 7.03
CA ILE A 198 45.36 2.23 6.88
C ILE A 198 46.17 1.73 8.06
N GLY A 199 45.81 0.59 8.67
CA GLY A 199 46.48 0.10 9.88
C GLY A 199 47.97 -0.15 9.74
N GLY A 200 48.42 -0.56 8.55
CA GLY A 200 49.83 -0.73 8.25
C GLY A 200 50.66 0.56 8.20
N LEU A 201 50.04 1.75 8.26
CA LEU A 201 50.73 3.05 8.17
C LEU A 201 50.81 3.79 9.50
N VAL A 202 50.25 3.23 10.58
CA VAL A 202 50.23 3.83 11.92
C VAL A 202 51.52 3.51 12.66
N ASN A 203 52.21 4.57 13.11
CA ASN A 203 53.49 4.49 13.82
C ASN A 203 53.43 5.06 15.25
N THR A 204 52.50 5.97 15.54
CA THR A 204 52.39 6.62 16.85
C THR A 204 51.03 6.38 17.51
N ILE A 205 50.96 6.54 18.83
CA ILE A 205 49.70 6.42 19.62
C ILE A 205 48.65 7.44 19.15
N GLU A 206 49.08 8.64 18.75
CA GLU A 206 48.14 9.66 18.25
C GLU A 206 47.57 9.27 16.87
N GLU A 207 48.40 8.68 16.00
CA GLU A 207 47.96 8.13 14.72
C GLU A 207 47.00 6.94 14.91
N GLU A 208 47.27 6.08 15.91
CA GLU A 208 46.39 4.96 16.30
C GLU A 208 45.04 5.46 16.79
N ARG A 209 45.01 6.56 17.56
CA ARG A 209 43.77 7.20 17.98
C ARG A 209 42.96 7.70 16.78
N ILE A 210 43.60 8.34 15.80
CA ILE A 210 42.93 8.83 14.59
C ILE A 210 42.41 7.66 13.75
N GLN A 211 43.19 6.58 13.60
CA GLN A 211 42.75 5.37 12.91
C GLN A 211 41.56 4.73 13.63
N THR A 212 41.57 4.68 14.96
CA THR A 212 40.45 4.18 15.77
C THR A 212 39.18 4.99 15.53
N SER A 213 39.29 6.32 15.41
CA SER A 213 38.15 7.18 15.04
C SER A 213 37.58 6.84 13.66
N PHE A 214 38.44 6.54 12.68
CA PHE A 214 38.00 6.11 11.35
C PHE A 214 37.32 4.74 11.36
N ILE A 215 37.90 3.76 12.06
CA ILE A 215 37.30 2.42 12.24
C ILE A 215 35.91 2.55 12.86
N THR A 216 35.80 3.33 13.93
CA THR A 216 34.53 3.57 14.64
C THR A 216 33.50 4.23 13.72
N LEU A 217 33.92 5.17 12.86
CA LEU A 217 33.05 5.79 11.87
C LEU A 217 32.50 4.76 10.88
N VAL A 218 33.35 3.91 10.32
CA VAL A 218 32.94 2.85 9.38
C VAL A 218 31.96 1.88 10.06
N ASP A 219 32.21 1.50 11.30
CA ASP A 219 31.32 0.64 12.09
C ASP A 219 29.94 1.24 12.30
N TRP A 220 29.84 2.56 12.56
CA TRP A 220 28.56 3.24 12.66
C TRP A 220 27.75 3.15 11.37
N VAL A 221 28.40 3.38 10.22
CA VAL A 221 27.75 3.33 8.90
C VAL A 221 27.31 1.89 8.57
N LEU A 222 28.13 0.89 8.88
CA LEU A 222 27.80 -0.52 8.66
C LEU A 222 26.66 -1.01 9.55
N SER A 223 26.67 -0.62 10.82
CA SER A 223 25.60 -0.92 11.76
C SER A 223 24.26 -0.35 11.28
N LEU A 224 24.29 0.88 10.76
CA LEU A 224 23.12 1.50 10.17
C LEU A 224 22.67 0.78 8.88
N TYR A 225 23.61 0.42 8.00
CA TYR A 225 23.32 -0.32 6.76
C TYR A 225 22.70 -1.71 7.03
N ARG A 226 23.22 -2.46 8.02
CA ARG A 226 22.63 -3.74 8.43
C ARG A 226 21.21 -3.54 8.96
N GLY A 227 21.00 -2.53 9.80
CA GLY A 227 19.67 -2.18 10.28
C GLY A 227 18.71 -1.78 9.15
N TRP A 228 19.22 -1.14 8.10
CA TRP A 228 18.45 -0.85 6.89
C TRP A 228 18.07 -2.14 6.15
N LEU A 229 19.00 -3.06 5.90
CA LEU A 229 18.72 -4.34 5.23
C LEU A 229 17.66 -5.17 5.98
N ASP A 230 17.73 -5.21 7.31
CA ASP A 230 16.75 -5.94 8.13
C ASP A 230 15.34 -5.33 8.07
N ALA A 231 15.26 -4.01 7.84
CA ALA A 231 14.01 -3.27 7.87
C ALA A 231 13.40 -3.06 6.47
N ARG A 232 14.21 -2.99 5.40
CA ARG A 232 13.80 -2.51 4.07
C ARG A 232 12.61 -3.27 3.49
N GLY A 233 12.60 -4.61 3.62
CA GLY A 233 11.53 -5.46 3.09
C GLY A 233 10.19 -5.28 3.81
N ARG A 234 10.21 -4.69 5.01
CA ARG A 234 9.01 -4.40 5.81
C ARG A 234 8.58 -2.94 5.72
N ILE A 235 9.47 -2.05 5.29
CA ILE A 235 9.18 -0.62 5.12
C ILE A 235 8.47 -0.38 3.79
N ASP A 236 8.90 -1.04 2.71
CA ASP A 236 8.29 -0.85 1.40
C ASP A 236 6.87 -1.42 1.36
N PRO A 237 5.81 -0.58 1.33
CA PRO A 237 4.45 -1.07 1.31
C PRO A 237 4.06 -1.64 -0.06
N PHE A 238 4.85 -1.36 -1.10
CA PHE A 238 4.60 -1.79 -2.47
C PHE A 238 5.36 -3.07 -2.83
N ALA A 239 6.39 -3.44 -2.08
CA ALA A 239 7.07 -4.71 -2.26
C ALA A 239 6.15 -5.90 -1.91
N GLN A 240 6.41 -7.06 -2.51
CA GLN A 240 5.79 -8.29 -2.04
C GLN A 240 6.42 -8.66 -0.69
N PRO A 241 5.63 -8.87 0.37
CA PRO A 241 6.19 -9.25 1.66
C PRO A 241 6.93 -10.58 1.53
N GLU A 242 8.17 -10.63 1.99
CA GLU A 242 8.89 -11.89 2.11
C GLU A 242 8.11 -12.83 3.06
N THR A 243 8.00 -14.10 2.67
CA THR A 243 7.16 -15.10 3.35
C THR A 243 7.33 -15.06 4.87
N GLY A 244 6.28 -14.69 5.59
CA GLY A 244 6.24 -14.69 7.06
C GLY A 244 6.58 -13.37 7.77
N GLN A 245 6.92 -12.30 7.04
CA GLN A 245 7.13 -10.98 7.65
C GLN A 245 5.97 -10.02 7.37
N ALA A 246 5.33 -9.53 8.43
CA ALA A 246 4.30 -8.51 8.30
C ALA A 246 4.94 -7.13 8.02
N PRO A 247 4.40 -6.36 7.04
CA PRO A 247 4.87 -5.01 6.75
C PRO A 247 4.66 -4.09 7.95
N PHE A 248 5.43 -3.01 8.02
CA PHE A 248 5.20 -1.98 9.00
C PHE A 248 3.91 -1.23 8.69
N PHE A 249 3.08 -1.06 9.73
CA PHE A 249 1.76 -0.47 9.59
C PHE A 249 1.81 0.99 9.14
N GLY A 250 2.75 1.78 9.67
CA GLY A 250 2.91 3.19 9.32
C GLY A 250 3.08 3.44 7.82
N PRO A 251 4.16 2.94 7.20
CA PRO A 251 4.36 3.07 5.76
C PRO A 251 3.16 2.61 4.94
N ALA A 252 2.54 1.49 5.33
CA ALA A 252 1.37 0.96 4.65
C ALA A 252 0.15 1.90 4.73
N VAL A 253 -0.11 2.52 5.88
CA VAL A 253 -1.18 3.52 6.05
C VAL A 253 -0.93 4.77 5.21
N VAL A 254 0.32 5.23 5.13
CA VAL A 254 0.68 6.37 4.29
C VAL A 254 0.46 6.04 2.81
N ALA A 255 0.89 4.85 2.36
CA ALA A 255 0.64 4.38 1.00
C ALA A 255 -0.85 4.25 0.69
N LEU A 256 -1.64 3.64 1.57
CA LEU A 256 -3.10 3.56 1.43
C LEU A 256 -3.74 4.96 1.32
N SER A 257 -3.27 5.91 2.12
CA SER A 257 -3.77 7.29 2.07
C SER A 257 -3.51 7.97 0.72
N GLN A 258 -2.34 7.73 0.13
CA GLN A 258 -1.99 8.25 -1.20
C GLN A 258 -2.76 7.54 -2.31
N LEU A 259 -2.88 6.22 -2.27
CA LEU A 259 -3.64 5.44 -3.24
C LEU A 259 -5.13 5.80 -3.22
N MET A 260 -5.72 5.98 -2.04
CA MET A 260 -7.10 6.45 -1.93
C MET A 260 -7.27 7.85 -2.51
N SER A 261 -6.32 8.76 -2.29
CA SER A 261 -6.34 10.09 -2.93
C SER A 261 -6.27 10.00 -4.46
N ALA A 262 -5.44 9.11 -5.01
CA ALA A 262 -5.37 8.88 -6.45
C ALA A 262 -6.66 8.26 -7.00
N ALA A 263 -7.23 7.27 -6.31
CA ALA A 263 -8.51 6.64 -6.68
C ALA A 263 -9.69 7.62 -6.64
N ALA A 264 -9.71 8.55 -5.68
CA ALA A 264 -10.73 9.60 -5.61
C ALA A 264 -10.68 10.52 -6.84
N VAL A 265 -9.49 11.00 -7.21
CA VAL A 265 -9.28 11.81 -8.42
C VAL A 265 -9.66 11.01 -9.67
N GLN A 266 -9.26 9.74 -9.74
CA GLN A 266 -9.61 8.88 -10.87
C GLN A 266 -11.12 8.63 -11.01
N THR A 267 -11.85 8.61 -9.88
CA THR A 267 -13.31 8.53 -9.88
C THR A 267 -13.94 9.78 -10.49
N GLU A 268 -13.41 10.96 -10.18
CA GLU A 268 -13.83 12.23 -10.79
C GLU A 268 -13.51 12.27 -12.29
N GLU A 269 -12.33 11.80 -12.69
CA GLU A 269 -11.94 11.67 -14.11
C GLU A 269 -12.85 10.71 -14.88
N LEU A 270 -13.25 9.59 -14.29
CA LEU A 270 -14.23 8.69 -14.88
C LEU A 270 -15.59 9.37 -15.06
N VAL A 271 -16.05 10.16 -14.08
CA VAL A 271 -17.28 10.97 -14.21
C VAL A 271 -17.15 11.99 -15.35
N ALA A 272 -16.00 12.64 -15.48
CA ALA A 272 -15.73 13.59 -16.57
C ALA A 272 -15.70 12.89 -17.93
N ALA A 273 -15.05 11.72 -18.02
CA ALA A 273 -14.98 10.90 -19.22
C ALA A 273 -16.38 10.46 -19.67
N LEU A 274 -17.22 9.96 -18.76
CA LEU A 274 -18.62 9.61 -19.04
C LEU A 274 -19.42 10.82 -19.52
N SER A 275 -19.25 11.97 -18.88
CA SER A 275 -19.94 13.20 -19.28
C SER A 275 -19.51 13.68 -20.68
N SER A 276 -18.27 13.42 -21.08
CA SER A 276 -17.77 13.77 -22.42
C SER A 276 -18.36 12.93 -23.56
N VAL A 277 -18.91 11.76 -23.23
CA VAL A 277 -19.61 10.86 -24.18
C VAL A 277 -21.13 10.89 -23.98
N SER A 278 -21.65 12.01 -23.47
CA SER A 278 -23.07 12.25 -23.24
C SER A 278 -23.75 11.27 -22.26
N ILE A 279 -22.98 10.62 -21.38
CA ILE A 279 -23.51 9.86 -20.24
C ILE A 279 -23.49 10.79 -19.02
N HIS A 280 -24.57 11.53 -18.85
CA HIS A 280 -24.69 12.56 -17.82
C HIS A 280 -25.15 11.99 -16.48
N ARG A 281 -25.29 12.87 -15.48
CA ARG A 281 -25.70 12.46 -14.13
C ARG A 281 -27.01 11.69 -14.11
N GLY A 282 -28.02 12.13 -14.88
CA GLY A 282 -29.31 11.45 -14.96
C GLY A 282 -29.19 10.02 -15.48
N ASP A 283 -28.41 9.83 -16.56
CA ASP A 283 -28.18 8.52 -17.15
C ASP A 283 -27.48 7.58 -16.15
N ARG A 284 -26.44 8.07 -15.49
CA ARG A 284 -25.67 7.29 -14.50
C ARG A 284 -26.54 6.80 -13.34
N GLU A 285 -27.56 7.54 -12.92
CA GLU A 285 -28.47 7.12 -11.84
C GLU A 285 -29.47 6.05 -12.26
N VAL A 286 -29.70 5.87 -13.56
CA VAL A 286 -30.63 4.87 -14.12
C VAL A 286 -29.89 3.63 -14.62
N LEU A 287 -28.69 3.78 -15.18
CA LEU A 287 -27.87 2.68 -15.71
C LEU A 287 -27.54 1.69 -14.59
N ARG A 288 -28.00 0.44 -14.74
CA ARG A 288 -27.83 -0.61 -13.76
C ARG A 288 -26.59 -1.45 -14.05
N ILE A 289 -25.83 -1.70 -13.00
CA ILE A 289 -24.69 -2.61 -12.98
C ILE A 289 -25.06 -3.76 -12.06
N PRO A 290 -24.86 -5.03 -12.48
CA PRO A 290 -25.08 -6.17 -11.60
C PRO A 290 -24.05 -6.15 -10.47
N ASP A 291 -24.52 -6.48 -9.27
CA ASP A 291 -23.62 -6.76 -8.15
C ASP A 291 -23.24 -8.26 -8.20
N PRO A 292 -21.94 -8.61 -8.24
CA PRO A 292 -21.49 -10.00 -8.20
C PRO A 292 -22.02 -10.78 -6.99
N ASP A 293 -22.27 -10.10 -5.88
CA ASP A 293 -22.78 -10.70 -4.64
C ASP A 293 -24.33 -10.75 -4.60
N GLY A 294 -25.00 -10.29 -5.68
CA GLY A 294 -26.44 -10.32 -5.87
C GLY A 294 -27.09 -8.94 -5.84
N GLY A 295 -28.04 -8.72 -6.76
CA GLY A 295 -28.77 -7.46 -6.91
C GLY A 295 -28.20 -6.58 -8.03
N SER A 296 -28.56 -5.30 -8.02
CA SER A 296 -28.03 -4.30 -8.95
C SER A 296 -27.96 -2.93 -8.30
N MET A 297 -27.00 -2.12 -8.72
CA MET A 297 -26.88 -0.72 -8.31
C MET A 297 -26.76 0.19 -9.52
N SER A 298 -26.99 1.49 -9.34
CA SER A 298 -26.75 2.45 -10.41
C SER A 298 -25.25 2.70 -10.60
N LEU A 299 -24.82 3.01 -11.83
CA LEU A 299 -23.45 3.47 -12.10
C LEU A 299 -23.10 4.71 -11.27
N GLY A 300 -24.04 5.64 -11.11
CA GLY A 300 -23.90 6.80 -10.23
C GLY A 300 -23.72 6.41 -8.76
N GLY A 301 -24.42 5.38 -8.30
CA GLY A 301 -24.28 4.83 -6.96
C GLY A 301 -22.90 4.23 -6.72
N LEU A 302 -22.38 3.43 -7.65
CA LEU A 302 -21.04 2.85 -7.57
C LEU A 302 -19.95 3.93 -7.51
N LEU A 303 -19.99 4.92 -8.40
CA LEU A 303 -18.99 5.99 -8.43
C LEU A 303 -19.02 6.84 -7.16
N ARG A 304 -20.22 7.15 -6.66
CA ARG A 304 -20.37 7.89 -5.41
C ARG A 304 -19.86 7.10 -4.22
N TRP A 305 -20.18 5.81 -4.13
CA TRP A 305 -19.69 4.95 -3.06
C TRP A 305 -18.16 4.84 -3.10
N THR A 306 -17.58 4.69 -4.29
CA THR A 306 -16.12 4.68 -4.48
C THR A 306 -15.49 5.98 -3.98
N TYR A 307 -16.09 7.12 -4.31
CA TYR A 307 -15.63 8.44 -3.87
C TYR A 307 -15.75 8.62 -2.35
N GLU A 308 -16.90 8.27 -1.76
CA GLU A 308 -17.14 8.38 -0.32
C GLU A 308 -16.17 7.50 0.49
N PHE A 309 -15.91 6.28 0.00
CA PHE A 309 -14.94 5.38 0.60
C PHE A 309 -13.52 5.94 0.54
N THR A 310 -13.07 6.39 -0.64
CA THR A 310 -11.69 6.86 -0.85
C THR A 310 -11.41 8.22 -0.18
N CYS A 311 -12.41 9.10 -0.08
CA CYS A 311 -12.24 10.40 0.58
C CYS A 311 -12.43 10.36 2.10
N PHE A 312 -13.35 9.54 2.62
CA PHE A 312 -13.82 9.66 4.00
C PHE A 312 -13.81 8.34 4.77
N GLU A 313 -14.57 7.35 4.31
CA GLU A 313 -14.83 6.15 5.13
C GLU A 313 -13.57 5.32 5.34
N GLY A 314 -12.79 5.10 4.27
CA GLY A 314 -11.58 4.31 4.30
C GLY A 314 -10.54 4.87 5.28
N ARG A 315 -10.34 6.20 5.25
CA ARG A 315 -9.47 6.89 6.22
C ARG A 315 -9.97 6.70 7.65
N LYS A 316 -11.26 6.97 7.90
CA LYS A 316 -11.84 6.82 9.24
C LYS A 316 -11.68 5.39 9.80
N LEU A 317 -11.83 4.37 8.96
CA LEU A 317 -11.64 2.97 9.36
C LEU A 317 -10.20 2.70 9.81
N ILE A 318 -9.22 3.23 9.08
CA ILE A 318 -7.79 3.13 9.43
C ILE A 318 -7.49 3.89 10.73
N GLU A 319 -8.00 5.11 10.87
CA GLU A 319 -7.70 6.00 12.00
C GLU A 319 -8.30 5.50 13.32
N VAL A 320 -9.56 5.04 13.28
CA VAL A 320 -10.31 4.67 14.49
C VAL A 320 -9.99 3.25 14.94
N ALA A 321 -9.90 2.31 14.00
CA ALA A 321 -9.81 0.88 14.30
C ALA A 321 -8.44 0.26 13.98
N GLY A 322 -7.50 1.05 13.44
CA GLY A 322 -6.12 0.60 13.22
C GLY A 322 -6.03 -0.64 12.34
N LYS A 323 -5.14 -1.58 12.68
CA LYS A 323 -4.96 -2.84 11.94
C LYS A 323 -6.23 -3.68 11.88
N ASP A 324 -6.99 -3.74 12.98
CA ASP A 324 -8.24 -4.52 13.04
C ASP A 324 -9.29 -3.93 12.11
N GLY A 325 -9.38 -2.60 12.05
CA GLY A 325 -10.25 -1.89 11.11
C GLY A 325 -9.87 -2.16 9.65
N VAL A 326 -8.57 -2.24 9.37
CA VAL A 326 -8.09 -2.57 8.03
C VAL A 326 -8.47 -3.99 7.62
N ASP A 327 -8.17 -4.97 8.47
CA ASP A 327 -8.39 -6.39 8.20
C ASP A 327 -9.88 -6.74 8.15
N SER A 328 -10.67 -6.23 9.09
CA SER A 328 -12.08 -6.62 9.25
C SER A 328 -13.07 -5.83 8.41
N ALA A 329 -12.84 -4.55 8.11
CA ALA A 329 -13.84 -3.68 7.48
C ALA A 329 -13.33 -3.03 6.19
N PHE A 330 -12.17 -2.36 6.25
CA PHE A 330 -11.61 -1.65 5.10
C PHE A 330 -11.40 -2.59 3.91
N LEU A 331 -10.76 -3.74 4.14
CA LEU A 331 -10.44 -4.70 3.09
C LEU A 331 -11.70 -5.25 2.42
N GLN A 332 -12.75 -5.52 3.19
CA GLN A 332 -14.03 -6.01 2.65
C GLN A 332 -14.67 -5.00 1.69
N VAL A 333 -14.67 -3.71 2.07
CA VAL A 333 -15.21 -2.65 1.22
C VAL A 333 -14.34 -2.44 -0.02
N ALA A 334 -13.02 -2.40 0.14
CA ALA A 334 -12.08 -2.24 -0.97
C ALA A 334 -12.17 -3.39 -1.98
N GLU A 335 -12.23 -4.64 -1.52
CA GLU A 335 -12.37 -5.83 -2.39
C GLU A 335 -13.73 -5.87 -3.10
N ARG A 336 -14.80 -5.36 -2.46
CA ARG A 336 -16.10 -5.27 -3.11
C ARG A 336 -16.11 -4.19 -4.20
N LEU A 337 -15.56 -3.01 -3.92
CA LEU A 337 -15.42 -1.93 -4.90
C LEU A 337 -14.51 -2.34 -6.07
N GLU A 338 -13.38 -2.99 -5.80
CA GLU A 338 -12.47 -3.52 -6.81
C GLU A 338 -13.17 -4.50 -7.74
N ARG A 339 -13.93 -5.46 -7.19
CA ARG A 339 -14.73 -6.40 -7.99
C ARG A 339 -15.83 -5.71 -8.78
N LEU A 340 -16.56 -4.75 -8.20
CA LEU A 340 -17.63 -4.05 -8.90
C LEU A 340 -17.11 -3.25 -10.10
N VAL A 341 -16.00 -2.52 -9.92
CA VAL A 341 -15.34 -1.78 -11.00
C VAL A 341 -14.69 -2.73 -12.01
N GLY A 342 -14.08 -3.82 -11.55
CA GLY A 342 -13.45 -4.83 -12.41
C GLY A 342 -14.44 -5.58 -13.30
N ASN A 343 -15.68 -5.78 -12.83
CA ASN A 343 -16.76 -6.40 -13.61
C ASN A 343 -17.49 -5.41 -14.53
N LEU A 344 -17.04 -4.16 -14.64
CA LEU A 344 -17.57 -3.26 -15.64
C LEU A 344 -17.20 -3.75 -17.06
N PRO A 345 -18.11 -3.66 -18.04
CA PRO A 345 -17.87 -4.21 -19.36
C PRO A 345 -16.67 -3.60 -20.06
N ARG A 346 -15.73 -4.46 -20.49
CA ARG A 346 -14.58 -4.09 -21.31
C ARG A 346 -14.88 -4.16 -22.80
N ARG A 347 -14.13 -3.37 -23.59
CA ARG A 347 -14.15 -3.43 -25.05
C ARG A 347 -13.46 -4.73 -25.52
N GLY A 348 -14.23 -5.66 -26.08
CA GLY A 348 -13.70 -6.87 -26.72
C GLY A 348 -13.80 -8.16 -25.89
N ASP A 349 -14.44 -8.16 -24.72
CA ASP A 349 -14.89 -9.42 -24.12
C ASP A 349 -15.97 -10.00 -25.04
N GLY A 350 -15.59 -11.05 -25.77
CA GLY A 350 -16.40 -11.90 -26.65
C GLY A 350 -17.83 -11.47 -26.97
N ASP A 351 -18.09 -11.22 -28.25
CA ASP A 351 -19.42 -11.21 -28.86
C ASP A 351 -20.15 -12.55 -28.61
N GLU A 352 -20.71 -12.75 -27.43
CA GLU A 352 -21.70 -13.80 -27.20
C GLU A 352 -23.00 -13.19 -26.67
N GLN A 353 -23.76 -12.75 -27.68
CA GLN A 353 -25.21 -12.71 -27.77
C GLN A 353 -25.92 -11.71 -26.86
N ASP A 354 -26.85 -10.98 -27.48
CA ASP A 354 -27.99 -10.31 -26.87
C ASP A 354 -28.86 -11.34 -26.12
N VAL A 355 -28.35 -11.86 -25.00
CA VAL A 355 -29.14 -12.67 -24.08
C VAL A 355 -29.97 -11.71 -23.23
N PRO A 356 -31.29 -11.89 -23.12
CA PRO A 356 -32.11 -11.14 -22.17
C PRO A 356 -31.52 -11.27 -20.76
N GLY A 357 -31.09 -10.15 -20.18
CA GLY A 357 -30.34 -10.11 -18.91
C GLY A 357 -28.86 -9.74 -19.05
N ASN A 358 -28.34 -9.60 -20.27
CA ASN A 358 -27.00 -9.06 -20.52
C ASN A 358 -27.01 -7.53 -20.35
N TYR A 359 -26.59 -7.05 -19.18
CA TYR A 359 -26.51 -5.62 -18.88
C TYR A 359 -25.56 -4.86 -19.83
N ARG A 360 -24.67 -5.55 -20.58
CA ARG A 360 -23.89 -4.90 -21.66
C ARG A 360 -24.80 -4.24 -22.69
N ALA A 361 -25.93 -4.88 -23.03
CA ALA A 361 -26.92 -4.34 -23.97
C ALA A 361 -27.65 -3.11 -23.41
N THR A 362 -27.53 -2.84 -22.11
CA THR A 362 -28.13 -1.66 -21.46
C THR A 362 -27.20 -0.46 -21.34
N LEU A 363 -25.90 -0.63 -21.65
CA LEU A 363 -24.93 0.46 -21.60
C LEU A 363 -24.87 1.22 -22.94
N PRO A 364 -24.87 2.56 -22.92
CA PRO A 364 -24.77 3.35 -24.15
C PRO A 364 -23.44 3.11 -24.87
N PRO A 365 -23.40 3.21 -26.23
CA PRO A 365 -22.17 3.03 -27.00
C PRO A 365 -20.99 3.89 -26.52
N GLY A 366 -21.27 5.10 -26.02
CA GLY A 366 -20.25 6.00 -25.45
C GLY A 366 -19.45 5.40 -24.29
N PHE A 367 -20.04 4.48 -23.52
CA PHE A 367 -19.36 3.77 -22.43
C PHE A 367 -18.16 2.94 -22.93
N PHE A 368 -18.24 2.43 -24.16
CA PHE A 368 -17.20 1.60 -24.78
C PHE A 368 -16.14 2.43 -25.53
N SER A 369 -16.20 3.76 -25.44
CA SER A 369 -15.15 4.63 -25.96
C SER A 369 -13.81 4.37 -25.25
N SER A 370 -12.70 4.56 -25.97
CA SER A 370 -11.35 4.38 -25.40
C SER A 370 -11.11 5.21 -24.15
N ARG A 371 -11.64 6.43 -24.10
CA ARG A 371 -11.50 7.35 -22.96
C ARG A 371 -12.17 6.81 -21.70
N VAL A 372 -13.44 6.37 -21.80
CA VAL A 372 -14.15 5.81 -20.64
C VAL A 372 -13.51 4.51 -20.21
N GLN A 373 -13.20 3.61 -21.16
CA GLN A 373 -12.60 2.32 -20.86
C GLN A 373 -11.25 2.47 -20.12
N ARG A 374 -10.38 3.36 -20.61
CA ARG A 374 -9.12 3.68 -19.93
C ARG A 374 -9.33 4.24 -18.52
N ALA A 375 -10.31 5.14 -18.34
CA ALA A 375 -10.60 5.69 -17.03
C ALA A 375 -11.11 4.62 -16.04
N VAL A 376 -11.88 3.64 -16.53
CA VAL A 376 -12.33 2.48 -15.74
C VAL A 376 -11.17 1.52 -15.45
N ASP A 377 -10.27 1.27 -16.40
CA ASP A 377 -9.05 0.46 -16.19
C ASP A 377 -8.18 1.09 -15.10
N GLU A 378 -7.85 2.37 -15.24
CA GLU A 378 -7.04 3.10 -14.26
C GLU A 378 -7.72 3.12 -12.88
N LEU A 379 -9.05 3.30 -12.77
CA LEU A 379 -9.73 3.23 -11.48
C LEU A 379 -9.63 1.83 -10.86
N HIS A 380 -9.80 0.79 -11.67
CA HIS A 380 -9.65 -0.59 -11.23
C HIS A 380 -8.23 -0.87 -10.73
N ASP A 381 -7.20 -0.42 -11.45
CA ASP A 381 -5.79 -0.57 -11.06
C ASP A 381 -5.51 0.08 -9.70
N HIS A 382 -6.01 1.30 -9.46
CA HIS A 382 -5.86 1.96 -8.15
C HIS A 382 -6.56 1.18 -7.03
N LEU A 383 -7.77 0.65 -7.26
CA LEU A 383 -8.49 -0.15 -6.27
C LEU A 383 -7.81 -1.49 -6.00
N GLN A 384 -7.28 -2.14 -7.04
CA GLN A 384 -6.46 -3.35 -6.91
C GLN A 384 -5.22 -3.09 -6.06
N GLU A 385 -4.56 -1.96 -6.29
CA GLU A 385 -3.38 -1.56 -5.53
C GLU A 385 -3.71 -1.27 -4.06
N ILE A 386 -4.85 -0.62 -3.78
CA ILE A 386 -5.38 -0.45 -2.41
C ILE A 386 -5.58 -1.82 -1.73
N VAL A 387 -6.24 -2.76 -2.40
CA VAL A 387 -6.47 -4.13 -1.88
C VAL A 387 -5.14 -4.84 -1.64
N ARG A 388 -4.19 -4.74 -2.59
CA ARG A 388 -2.88 -5.38 -2.51
C ARG A 388 -2.08 -4.91 -1.30
N VAL A 389 -2.07 -3.60 -1.04
CA VAL A 389 -1.37 -3.01 0.12
C VAL A 389 -2.11 -3.29 1.43
N ALA A 390 -3.44 -3.33 1.44
CA ALA A 390 -4.24 -3.58 2.64
C ALA A 390 -4.21 -5.05 3.10
N ARG A 391 -4.22 -6.01 2.16
CA ARG A 391 -4.29 -7.45 2.44
C ARG A 391 -3.24 -8.01 3.41
N PRO A 392 -1.95 -7.60 3.38
CA PRO A 392 -0.94 -8.07 4.35
C PRO A 392 -1.06 -7.41 5.73
N ILE A 393 -1.88 -6.37 5.89
CA ILE A 393 -2.12 -5.67 7.16
C ILE A 393 -3.12 -6.49 7.99
N ARG A 394 -2.68 -7.61 8.55
CA ARG A 394 -3.50 -8.47 9.39
C ARG A 394 -3.15 -8.34 10.87
N HIS A 395 -4.15 -8.48 11.72
CA HIS A 395 -3.93 -8.60 13.15
C HIS A 395 -3.75 -10.08 13.55
N GLY A 396 -2.56 -10.42 14.03
CA GLY A 396 -2.30 -11.65 14.79
C GLY A 396 -2.38 -12.96 14.01
N ALA A 397 -1.22 -13.49 13.62
CA ALA A 397 -0.98 -14.88 13.98
C ALA A 397 -0.86 -14.91 15.52
N LYS A 398 -1.73 -15.67 16.20
CA LYS A 398 -1.59 -15.95 17.63
C LYS A 398 -0.12 -16.34 17.90
N PRO A 399 0.58 -15.74 18.88
CA PRO A 399 1.87 -16.27 19.30
C PRO A 399 1.65 -17.76 19.57
N ALA A 400 2.47 -18.63 18.96
CA ALA A 400 2.48 -20.03 19.38
C ALA A 400 2.63 -20.03 20.90
N ASP A 401 1.67 -20.65 21.60
CA ASP A 401 1.73 -20.77 23.05
C ASP A 401 3.16 -21.26 23.38
N PRO A 402 3.89 -20.59 24.29
CA PRO A 402 5.24 -21.02 24.62
C PRO A 402 5.18 -22.50 24.98
N PRO A 403 6.12 -23.35 24.50
CA PRO A 403 6.09 -24.77 24.84
C PRO A 403 5.98 -24.85 26.36
N GLY A 404 4.86 -25.42 26.82
CA GLY A 404 4.60 -25.57 28.24
C GLY A 404 5.81 -26.25 28.89
N PRO A 405 6.13 -25.93 30.15
CA PRO A 405 7.27 -26.52 30.83
C PRO A 405 7.19 -28.05 30.72
N PRO A 406 8.31 -28.75 30.49
CA PRO A 406 8.33 -30.19 30.31
C PRO A 406 7.59 -30.84 31.47
N THR A 407 6.64 -31.71 31.15
CA THR A 407 5.93 -32.51 32.14
C THR A 407 6.95 -33.25 33.01
N PRO A 408 6.90 -33.10 34.35
CA PRO A 408 7.80 -33.85 35.22
C PRO A 408 7.51 -35.36 35.05
N PRO A 409 8.55 -36.21 35.13
CA PRO A 409 8.39 -37.66 34.98
C PRO A 409 7.43 -38.20 36.04
N PRO A 410 6.62 -39.23 35.71
CA PRO A 410 5.64 -39.78 36.64
C PRO A 410 6.39 -40.52 37.76
N GLY A 411 6.40 -39.98 38.98
CA GLY A 411 6.94 -40.74 40.12
C GLY A 411 7.43 -40.00 41.36
N SER A 412 7.19 -38.70 41.55
CA SER A 412 7.62 -38.02 42.78
C SER A 412 6.59 -37.04 43.33
N GLY A 413 5.53 -37.60 43.92
CA GLY A 413 4.64 -36.90 44.85
C GLY A 413 4.63 -37.62 46.20
N PRO A 414 4.65 -36.89 47.34
CA PRO A 414 4.62 -37.50 48.67
C PRO A 414 3.25 -38.12 48.99
N LYS A 415 3.29 -39.27 49.65
CA LYS A 415 2.14 -40.12 50.03
C LYS A 415 1.19 -39.40 51.03
N PRO A 416 -0.14 -39.45 50.85
CA PRO A 416 -1.09 -38.88 51.81
C PRO A 416 -1.35 -39.84 52.99
N PRO A 417 -1.57 -39.33 54.23
CA PRO A 417 -2.00 -40.14 55.37
C PRO A 417 -3.52 -40.38 55.41
N ASP A 418 -3.87 -41.46 56.10
CA ASP A 418 -5.09 -42.28 56.02
C ASP A 418 -6.44 -41.62 56.35
N SER A 419 -7.50 -42.14 55.72
CA SER A 419 -8.92 -41.80 55.94
C SER A 419 -9.58 -42.71 57.01
N PRO A 420 -10.51 -42.21 57.86
CA PRO A 420 -11.37 -43.05 58.72
C PRO A 420 -12.65 -43.56 58.01
N PRO A 421 -13.34 -44.58 58.57
CA PRO A 421 -14.23 -45.53 57.86
C PRO A 421 -15.71 -45.08 57.71
N PRO A 422 -16.58 -45.84 56.99
CA PRO A 422 -17.72 -45.31 56.24
C PRO A 422 -19.05 -45.28 57.01
N GLY A 423 -19.92 -44.33 56.65
CA GLY A 423 -21.33 -44.27 57.03
C GLY A 423 -22.27 -44.50 55.83
N PRO A 424 -23.51 -44.97 56.03
CA PRO A 424 -24.35 -45.57 55.00
C PRO A 424 -25.11 -44.58 54.11
N ALA A 425 -25.45 -45.06 52.90
CA ALA A 425 -26.04 -44.32 51.79
C ALA A 425 -27.53 -43.93 51.98
N PRO A 426 -27.99 -42.80 51.41
CA PRO A 426 -29.41 -42.52 51.20
C PRO A 426 -29.93 -42.94 49.80
N GLU A 427 -31.18 -43.40 49.79
CA GLU A 427 -32.00 -43.91 48.68
C GLU A 427 -32.41 -42.90 47.59
N PRO A 428 -32.82 -43.36 46.39
CA PRO A 428 -33.19 -42.51 45.25
C PRO A 428 -34.68 -42.10 45.23
N PRO A 429 -35.04 -40.93 44.65
CA PRO A 429 -36.44 -40.57 44.40
C PRO A 429 -37.01 -41.08 43.04
N PRO A 430 -38.35 -41.21 42.91
CA PRO A 430 -39.06 -42.01 41.88
C PRO A 430 -39.53 -41.22 40.63
N PRO A 431 -40.08 -41.89 39.59
CA PRO A 431 -40.23 -41.34 38.23
C PRO A 431 -41.55 -40.60 37.98
N GLY A 432 -41.51 -39.60 37.07
CA GLY A 432 -42.68 -38.86 36.57
C GLY A 432 -43.26 -39.40 35.25
N PRO A 433 -44.52 -39.04 34.90
CA PRO A 433 -45.38 -39.82 34.00
C PRO A 433 -45.38 -39.40 32.51
N PHE A 434 -45.71 -40.36 31.64
CA PHE A 434 -46.06 -40.20 30.20
C PHE A 434 -47.46 -39.60 30.00
N PRO A 435 -47.75 -38.96 28.84
CA PRO A 435 -48.60 -39.61 27.80
C PRO A 435 -48.33 -39.08 26.34
N PRO A 436 -49.13 -39.45 25.30
CA PRO A 436 -49.62 -40.76 24.84
C PRO A 436 -49.27 -41.07 23.36
N SER A 437 -49.73 -42.23 22.88
CA SER A 437 -49.42 -42.92 21.60
C SER A 437 -50.57 -42.85 20.55
N ALA A 438 -50.22 -43.22 19.30
CA ALA A 438 -50.99 -43.60 18.09
C ALA A 438 -51.45 -42.45 17.14
N ALA A 439 -51.41 -42.47 15.79
CA ALA A 439 -50.92 -43.26 14.61
C ALA A 439 -51.84 -42.83 13.40
N PRO A 440 -51.70 -43.20 12.08
CA PRO A 440 -50.58 -43.60 11.19
C PRO A 440 -50.52 -42.91 9.76
N VAL A 441 -49.33 -42.95 9.11
CA VAL A 441 -48.89 -43.31 7.70
C VAL A 441 -49.95 -43.33 6.54
N PRO A 442 -49.70 -42.89 5.25
CA PRO A 442 -48.63 -43.41 4.36
C PRO A 442 -48.02 -42.53 3.24
N GLY A 443 -46.81 -42.92 2.79
CA GLY A 443 -46.24 -42.50 1.50
C GLY A 443 -44.71 -42.62 1.39
N ALA A 444 -44.17 -43.85 1.27
CA ALA A 444 -42.84 -44.11 0.71
C ALA A 444 -43.01 -44.92 -0.59
N PRO A 445 -42.09 -44.80 -1.57
CA PRO A 445 -40.94 -45.74 -1.65
C PRO A 445 -39.66 -45.04 -2.17
N ALA A 446 -38.45 -45.60 -2.23
CA ALA A 446 -37.80 -46.77 -1.68
C ALA A 446 -36.28 -46.57 -1.92
N ALA A 447 -35.45 -47.20 -1.08
CA ALA A 447 -34.00 -47.24 -1.21
C ALA A 447 -33.53 -48.41 -2.10
N THR A 448 -32.32 -48.25 -2.67
CA THR A 448 -31.41 -49.33 -3.13
C THR A 448 -30.00 -48.77 -2.86
N VAL A 449 -29.26 -49.09 -1.79
CA VAL A 449 -28.51 -50.31 -1.37
C VAL A 449 -27.43 -50.78 -2.35
N GLU A 450 -26.23 -50.98 -1.77
CA GLU A 450 -25.01 -51.70 -2.21
C GLU A 450 -23.95 -50.90 -2.99
N ALA A 451 -22.63 -51.01 -2.74
CA ALA A 451 -21.83 -51.69 -1.72
C ALA A 451 -20.39 -51.14 -1.81
N SER A 452 -19.69 -51.04 -0.67
CA SER A 452 -18.22 -50.96 -0.63
C SER A 452 -17.60 -52.34 -0.82
N PRO A 453 -16.34 -52.40 -1.27
CA PRO A 453 -15.38 -53.12 -0.45
C PRO A 453 -14.07 -52.35 -0.22
N ASP A 454 -13.58 -52.57 0.98
CA ASP A 454 -12.31 -52.15 1.56
C ASP A 454 -11.16 -53.05 1.06
N LEU A 455 -9.94 -52.52 0.90
CA LEU A 455 -8.66 -53.18 1.25
C LEU A 455 -7.43 -52.34 0.86
N ALA A 456 -6.80 -51.81 1.91
CA ALA A 456 -5.38 -51.54 2.14
C ALA A 456 -4.33 -51.85 1.05
N ALA A 457 -3.42 -50.90 0.79
CA ALA A 457 -1.96 -51.08 0.95
C ALA A 457 -1.09 -49.86 0.56
N LYS A 458 -0.16 -49.54 1.47
CA LYS A 458 1.23 -49.08 1.25
C LYS A 458 1.53 -47.66 0.72
N ARG A 459 2.03 -46.86 1.68
CA ARG A 459 3.04 -45.80 1.58
C ARG A 459 3.97 -45.89 0.37
N ARG A 460 4.13 -44.79 -0.38
CA ARG A 460 5.35 -44.45 -1.15
C ARG A 460 5.60 -42.94 -1.16
N SER A 461 6.83 -42.58 -0.79
CA SER A 461 7.43 -41.24 -0.73
C SER A 461 7.55 -40.55 -2.10
N PRO A 462 7.71 -39.22 -2.16
CA PRO A 462 7.66 -38.44 -3.41
C PRO A 462 8.92 -38.61 -4.27
N ARG A 463 8.72 -38.69 -5.59
CA ARG A 463 9.77 -38.75 -6.61
C ARG A 463 10.47 -37.39 -6.77
N LYS A 464 11.80 -37.40 -6.68
CA LYS A 464 12.73 -36.34 -7.10
C LYS A 464 12.50 -35.98 -8.58
N ARG A 465 12.41 -34.67 -8.86
CA ARG A 465 12.44 -34.08 -10.21
C ARG A 465 13.91 -33.92 -10.64
N PRO A 466 14.32 -34.31 -11.86
CA PRO A 466 15.68 -34.13 -12.33
C PRO A 466 15.96 -32.68 -12.78
N GLU A 467 17.16 -32.20 -12.47
CA GLU A 467 17.70 -30.88 -12.87
C GLU A 467 18.00 -30.80 -14.38
N PRO A 468 17.89 -29.62 -15.01
CA PRO A 468 18.24 -29.42 -16.41
C PRO A 468 19.76 -29.22 -16.62
N LYS A 469 20.30 -29.87 -17.66
CA LYS A 469 21.70 -29.73 -18.12
C LYS A 469 21.97 -28.31 -18.69
N PRO A 470 23.19 -27.77 -18.53
CA PRO A 470 23.59 -26.48 -19.10
C PRO A 470 23.93 -26.58 -20.60
N ALA A 471 23.61 -25.52 -21.34
CA ALA A 471 23.89 -25.35 -22.77
C ALA A 471 25.39 -25.05 -23.05
N PRO A 472 25.92 -25.42 -24.23
CA PRO A 472 27.32 -25.18 -24.60
C PRO A 472 27.59 -23.71 -24.97
N ARG A 473 28.79 -23.23 -24.65
CA ARG A 473 29.30 -21.90 -25.03
C ARG A 473 29.63 -21.82 -26.53
N PRO A 474 29.39 -20.68 -27.20
CA PRO A 474 29.85 -20.44 -28.56
C PRO A 474 31.36 -20.10 -28.58
N GLU A 475 32.02 -20.52 -29.66
CA GLU A 475 33.40 -20.18 -30.04
C GLU A 475 33.56 -18.72 -30.46
#